data_AF-A0A382IJX0-F1
#
_entry.id   AF-A0A382IJX0-F1
#
_cell.length_a   1.000
_cell.length_b   1.000
_cell.length_c   1.000
_cell.angle_alpha   90.00
_cell.angle_beta   90.00
_cell.angle_gamma   90.00
#
_symmetry.space_group_name_H-M   'P 1'
#
loop_
_entity.id
_entity.type
_entity.pdbx_description
1 polymer ?
#
loop_
_entity_poly.entity_id
_entity_poly.type
_entity_poly.pdbx_seq_one_letter_code
_entity_poly.pdbx_strand_id
1 'polypeptide(L)'
;VPLRICSVTGLFVSLIALIMLIWSLIANIFGLTVPGWTSTVAPLYFLGGIQLLFLGVVGEYIGKIYTEVKKRPRYIIQETKNID
;
A
#
# COMPACT_ATOMS: atom_id res chain seq x y z
N VAL A 1 -12.67 -6.60 1.34
CA VAL A 1 -12.15 -6.57 2.73
C VAL A 1 -10.68 -6.98 2.81
N PRO A 2 -10.25 -8.20 2.39
CA PRO A 2 -8.83 -8.59 2.47
C PRO A 2 -7.89 -7.68 1.66
N LEU A 3 -8.27 -7.32 0.43
CA LEU A 3 -7.46 -6.40 -0.40
C LEU A 3 -7.29 -5.00 0.21
N ARG A 4 -8.30 -4.50 0.94
CA ARG A 4 -8.23 -3.18 1.58
C ARG A 4 -7.24 -3.17 2.73
N ILE A 5 -7.11 -4.28 3.46
CA ILE A 5 -6.13 -4.43 4.55
C ILE A 5 -4.71 -4.36 3.97
N CYS A 6 -4.44 -5.08 2.87
CA CYS A 6 -3.12 -5.05 2.23
C CYS A 6 -2.72 -3.65 1.76
N SER A 7 -3.63 -2.89 1.12
CA SER A 7 -3.34 -1.52 0.68
C SER A 7 -3.09 -0.57 1.85
N VAL A 8 -3.85 -0.69 2.95
CA VAL A 8 -3.64 0.13 4.16
C VAL A 8 -2.31 -0.21 4.84
N THR A 9 -1.96 -1.50 4.92
CA THR A 9 -0.65 -1.92 5.44
C THR A 9 0.49 -1.39 4.57
N GLY A 10 0.36 -1.43 3.25
CA GLY A 10 1.37 -0.87 2.33
C GLY A 10 1.59 0.63 2.55
N LEU A 11 0.51 1.40 2.69
CA LEU A 11 0.56 2.83 3.02
C LEU A 11 1.23 3.09 4.38
N PHE A 12 0.89 2.30 5.39
CA PHE A 12 1.48 2.43 6.73
C PHE A 12 2.99 2.17 6.71
N VAL A 13 3.43 1.11 6.01
CA VAL A 13 4.85 0.79 5.89
C VAL A 13 5.60 1.84 5.04
N SER A 14 4.97 2.42 4.00
CA SER A 14 5.62 3.51 3.23
C SER A 14 5.83 4.76 4.08
N LEU A 15 4.90 5.08 4.98
CA LEU A 15 5.03 6.17 5.96
C LEU A 15 6.21 5.92 6.91
N ILE A 16 6.35 4.70 7.42
CA ILE A 16 7.50 4.31 8.25
C ILE A 16 8.81 4.46 7.45
N ALA A 17 8.84 4.01 6.19
CA ALA A 17 10.02 4.15 5.33
C ALA A 17 10.42 5.62 5.12
N LEU A 18 9.44 6.53 4.97
CA LEU A 18 9.69 7.97 4.87
C LEU A 18 10.26 8.55 6.18
N ILE A 19 9.76 8.11 7.33
CA ILE A 19 10.30 8.50 8.64
C ILE A 19 11.75 8.00 8.78
N MET A 20 12.03 6.74 8.41
CA MET A 20 13.37 6.16 8.46
C MET A 20 14.35 6.87 7.52
N LEU A 21 13.89 7.31 6.34
CA LEU A 21 14.68 8.12 5.42
C LEU A 21 15.07 9.45 6.05
N ILE A 22 14.11 10.20 6.62
CA ILE A 22 14.38 11.47 7.29
C ILE A 22 15.33 11.26 8.47
N TRP A 23 15.09 10.24 9.29
CA TRP A 23 15.96 9.92 10.43
C TRP A 23 17.39 9.57 9.98
N SER A 24 17.56 8.79 8.92
CA SER A 24 18.87 8.44 8.35
C SER A 24 19.64 9.66 7.86
N LEU A 25 18.96 10.64 7.26
CA LEU A 25 19.56 11.91 6.84
C LEU A 25 19.98 12.77 8.03
N ILE A 26 19.11 12.88 9.04
CA ILE A 26 19.40 13.60 10.28
C ILE A 26 20.62 12.98 10.97
N ALA A 27 20.64 11.66 11.15
CA ALA A 27 21.75 10.95 11.78
C ALA A 27 23.09 11.18 11.06
N ASN A 28 23.06 11.31 9.72
CA ASN A 28 24.25 11.61 8.93
C ASN A 28 24.78 13.02 9.17
N ILE A 29 23.89 14.02 9.24
CA ILE A 29 24.25 15.41 9.53
C ILE A 29 24.87 15.54 10.93
N PHE A 30 24.39 14.77 11.91
CA PHE A 30 24.95 14.74 13.26
C PHE A 30 26.22 13.88 13.39
N GLY A 31 26.73 13.28 12.30
CA GLY A 31 27.93 12.46 12.32
C GLY A 31 27.78 11.13 13.08
N LEU A 32 26.55 10.68 13.32
CA LEU A 32 26.24 9.45 14.07
C LEU A 32 26.27 8.18 13.20
N THR A 33 26.54 8.32 11.89
CA THR A 33 26.47 7.25 10.91
C THR A 33 27.84 6.82 10.41
N VAL A 34 28.02 5.51 10.18
CA VAL A 34 29.21 4.96 9.53
C VAL A 34 29.30 5.48 8.08
N PRO A 35 30.50 5.83 7.58
CA PRO A 35 30.69 6.26 6.19
C PRO A 35 30.07 5.26 5.19
N GLY A 36 29.30 5.78 4.23
CA GLY A 36 28.63 4.96 3.20
C GLY A 36 27.29 4.36 3.61
N TRP A 37 26.98 4.24 4.92
CA TRP A 37 25.74 3.63 5.37
C TRP A 37 24.50 4.42 4.92
N THR A 38 24.48 5.73 5.17
CA THR A 38 23.38 6.62 4.78
C THR A 38 23.14 6.62 3.27
N SER A 39 24.20 6.63 2.46
CA SER A 39 24.07 6.58 0.99
C SER A 39 23.51 5.27 0.46
N THR A 40 23.62 4.18 1.21
CA THR A 40 23.03 2.89 0.85
C THR A 40 21.59 2.77 1.32
N VAL A 41 21.30 3.13 2.58
CA VAL A 41 19.97 2.93 3.16
C VAL A 41 18.95 3.97 2.71
N ALA A 42 19.37 5.22 2.45
CA ALA A 42 18.48 6.28 1.99
C ALA A 42 17.75 5.93 0.68
N PRO A 43 18.43 5.53 -0.43
CA PRO A 43 17.73 5.10 -1.63
C PRO A 43 16.90 3.83 -1.41
N LEU A 44 17.33 2.91 -0.52
CA LEU A 44 16.55 1.73 -0.16
C LEU A 44 15.20 2.10 0.47
N TYR A 45 15.18 3.00 1.45
CA TYR A 45 13.94 3.44 2.09
C TYR A 45 13.06 4.24 1.13
N PHE A 46 13.65 5.11 0.31
CA PHE A 46 12.91 5.88 -0.67
C PHE A 46 12.26 4.99 -1.73
N LEU A 47 13.04 4.12 -2.37
CA LEU A 47 12.55 3.21 -3.41
C LEU A 47 11.61 2.14 -2.83
N GLY A 48 11.88 1.62 -1.64
CA GLY A 48 10.98 0.69 -0.96
C GLY A 48 9.64 1.34 -0.63
N GLY A 49 9.66 2.58 -0.12
CA GLY A 49 8.45 3.33 0.19
C GLY A 49 7.59 3.59 -1.06
N ILE A 50 8.19 4.07 -2.15
CA ILE A 50 7.45 4.36 -3.39
C ILE A 50 6.90 3.08 -4.05
N GLN A 51 7.66 1.97 -4.00
CA GLN A 51 7.19 0.68 -4.51
C GLN A 51 5.96 0.17 -3.73
N LEU A 52 5.97 0.30 -2.40
CA LEU A 52 4.82 -0.08 -1.56
C LEU A 52 3.59 0.78 -1.81
N LEU A 53 3.76 2.09 -2.06
CA LEU A 53 2.66 2.96 -2.48
C LEU A 53 2.03 2.49 -3.79
N PHE A 54 2.85 2.20 -4.80
CA PHE A 54 2.34 1.70 -6.08
C PHE A 54 1.67 0.33 -5.95
N LEU A 55 2.24 -0.59 -5.15
CA LEU A 55 1.61 -1.88 -4.85
C LEU A 55 0.24 -1.70 -4.17
N GLY A 56 0.10 -0.73 -3.27
CA GLY A 56 -1.17 -0.40 -2.63
C GLY A 56 -2.24 0.03 -3.64
N VAL A 57 -1.88 0.90 -4.59
CA VAL A 57 -2.76 1.34 -5.68
C VAL A 57 -3.13 0.16 -6.58
N VAL A 58 -2.14 -0.60 -7.06
CA VAL A 58 -2.37 -1.79 -7.91
C VAL A 58 -3.31 -2.78 -7.21
N GLY A 59 -3.13 -3.02 -5.92
CA GLY A 59 -4.01 -3.87 -5.12
C GLY A 59 -5.47 -3.38 -5.11
N GLU A 60 -5.70 -2.08 -4.99
CA GLU A 60 -7.06 -1.52 -5.03
C GLU A 60 -7.71 -1.71 -6.41
N TYR A 61 -6.96 -1.49 -7.49
CA TYR A 61 -7.43 -1.72 -8.85
C TYR A 61 -7.76 -3.20 -9.10
N ILE A 62 -6.89 -4.13 -8.67
CA ILE A 62 -7.16 -5.57 -8.75
C ILE A 62 -8.41 -5.94 -7.95
N GLY A 63 -8.62 -5.34 -6.79
CA GLY A 63 -9.83 -5.57 -5.98
C GLY A 63 -11.12 -5.14 -6.67
N LYS A 64 -11.08 -4.01 -7.40
CA LYS A 64 -12.20 -3.55 -8.25
C LYS A 64 -12.44 -4.52 -9.40
N ILE A 65 -11.39 -4.91 -10.14
CA ILE A 65 -11.47 -5.89 -11.23
C ILE A 65 -12.05 -7.22 -10.73
N TYR A 66 -11.56 -7.73 -9.59
CA TYR A 66 -12.08 -8.95 -9.00
C TYR A 66 -13.58 -8.85 -8.69
N THR A 67 -14.04 -7.69 -8.19
CA THR A 67 -15.46 -7.47 -7.89
C THR A 67 -16.32 -7.44 -9.14
N GLU A 68 -15.84 -6.82 -10.22
CA GLU A 68 -16.53 -6.78 -11.53
C GLU A 68 -16.59 -8.16 -12.18
N VAL A 69 -15.49 -8.92 -12.16
CA VAL A 69 -15.40 -10.24 -12.80
C VAL A 69 -16.20 -11.31 -12.04
N LYS A 70 -16.38 -11.16 -10.72
CA LYS A 70 -17.03 -12.17 -9.87
C LYS A 70 -18.50 -12.42 -10.23
N LYS A 71 -19.16 -11.54 -11.02
CA LYS A 71 -20.53 -11.70 -11.54
C LYS A 71 -21.54 -12.23 -10.51
N ARG A 72 -21.37 -11.90 -9.22
CA ARG A 72 -22.31 -12.35 -8.19
C ARG A 72 -23.58 -11.52 -8.34
N PRO A 73 -24.75 -12.15 -8.55
CA PRO A 73 -26.02 -11.42 -8.54
C PRO A 73 -26.15 -10.68 -7.21
N ARG A 74 -26.49 -9.39 -7.25
CA ARG A 74 -26.58 -8.53 -6.05
C ARG A 74 -27.60 -9.03 -5.04
N TYR A 75 -28.60 -9.75 -5.50
CA TYR A 75 -29.66 -10.36 -4.71
C TYR A 75 -30.21 -11.57 -5.47
N ILE A 76 -30.80 -12.51 -4.73
CA ILE A 76 -31.58 -13.62 -5.28
C ILE A 76 -33.03 -13.28 -4.96
N ILE A 77 -33.87 -13.12 -5.98
CA ILE A 77 -35.31 -12.92 -5.79
C ILE A 77 -35.91 -14.27 -5.44
N GLN A 78 -36.49 -14.38 -4.24
CA GLN A 78 -37.11 -15.62 -3.78
C GLN A 78 -38.61 -15.67 -4.12
N GLU A 79 -39.28 -14.52 -4.14
CA GLU A 79 -40.69 -14.41 -4.50
C GLU A 79 -40.96 -12.98 -5.00
N THR A 80 -41.73 -12.86 -6.10
CA THR A 80 -42.19 -11.59 -6.64
C THR A 80 -43.71 -11.56 -6.56
N LYS A 81 -44.30 -10.52 -5.97
CA LYS A 81 -45.76 -10.37 -5.87
C LYS A 81 -46.18 -9.03 -6.47
N ASN A 82 -47.08 -9.03 -7.45
CA ASN A 82 -47.56 -7.86 -8.19
C ASN A 82 -46.47 -7.04 -8.89
N ILE A 83 -45.51 -7.70 -9.53
CA ILE A 83 -44.61 -7.07 -10.49
C ILE A 83 -44.70 -7.94 -11.74
N ASP A 84 -45.35 -7.41 -12.78
CA ASP A 84 -45.41 -8.02 -14.12
C ASP A 84 -44.02 -8.04 -14.78
#